data_AF-A0A9X3VAK2-F1
#
_entry.id   AF-A0A9X3VAK2-F1
#
_cell.length_a   1.000
_cell.length_b   1.000
_cell.length_c   1.000
_cell.angle_alpha   90.00
_cell.angle_beta   90.00
_cell.angle_gamma   90.00
#
_symmetry.space_group_name_H-M   'P 1'
#
loop_
_entity.id
_entity.type
_entity.pdbx_description
1 polymer ?
#
loop_
_entity_poly.entity_id
_entity_poly.type
_entity_poly.pdbx_seq_one_letter_code
_entity_poly.pdbx_strand_id
1 'polypeptide(L)'
;MQPEAALAPPGVPPRLLERAEAIDLEWVKSLDASLHAYAELAIGQAEQGIQPGRDTTRMDILHMPLLVEMENARRPGLHLHAFASVPLCIAALRDHAEAARQEGAAPTSMRCVVQAGKDVMHHFALDVRFTPDAPPSFIHYEPAASRAPGQVISETLAEAFPGARVALVHNPVQFSQWDCAMFSLDHVLQSFKTRERYADPIHAGAASPDDLALPVEFFKHMHSKQQMEHRPDADAIVTKVRTGAAAETLRQRVLDYRATRGEGAYSTSIEGFRLQQIRRAAEYLATRPPR
;
A
#
# COMPACT_ATOMS: atom_id res chain seq x y z
N MET A 1 12.13 39.45 -12.64
CA MET A 1 13.00 38.34 -12.21
C MET A 1 12.16 37.09 -12.23
N GLN A 2 12.47 36.14 -13.11
CA GLN A 2 11.94 34.78 -12.96
C GLN A 2 12.69 34.14 -11.79
N PRO A 3 12.02 33.40 -10.89
CA PRO A 3 12.71 32.66 -9.85
C PRO A 3 13.66 31.67 -10.53
N GLU A 4 14.92 31.71 -10.13
CA GLU A 4 15.92 30.72 -10.50
C GLU A 4 15.39 29.36 -10.04
N ALA A 5 15.14 28.45 -10.99
CA ALA A 5 14.67 27.11 -10.67
C ALA A 5 15.69 26.47 -9.74
N ALA A 6 15.29 26.23 -8.48
CA ALA A 6 16.13 25.55 -7.51
C ALA A 6 16.61 24.24 -8.14
N LEU A 7 17.93 24.10 -8.32
CA LEU A 7 18.52 22.89 -8.87
C LEU A 7 18.07 21.71 -8.00
N ALA A 8 17.44 20.72 -8.62
CA ALA A 8 17.03 19.51 -7.94
C ALA A 8 18.21 18.93 -7.14
N PRO A 9 18.01 18.52 -5.87
CA PRO A 9 19.06 17.90 -5.09
C PRO A 9 19.66 16.70 -5.86
N PRO A 10 21.00 16.55 -5.88
CA PRO A 10 21.65 15.48 -6.63
C PRO A 10 21.05 14.12 -6.29
N GLY A 11 20.61 13.39 -7.32
CA GLY A 11 20.13 12.02 -7.17
C GLY A 11 18.66 11.87 -6.82
N VAL A 12 17.86 12.94 -6.73
CA VAL A 12 16.40 12.86 -6.58
C VAL A 12 15.70 13.06 -7.93
N PRO A 13 14.79 12.16 -8.33
CA PRO A 13 14.07 12.32 -9.59
C PRO A 13 13.09 13.51 -9.56
N PRO A 14 12.97 14.30 -10.64
CA PRO A 14 12.03 15.42 -10.72
C PRO A 14 10.60 15.02 -10.34
N ARG A 15 10.19 13.82 -10.72
CA ARG A 15 8.85 13.31 -10.46
C ARG A 15 8.53 13.07 -8.98
N LEU A 16 9.54 12.85 -8.14
CA LEU A 16 9.34 12.83 -6.69
C LEU A 16 9.15 14.25 -6.15
N LEU A 17 9.93 15.20 -6.65
CA LEU A 17 9.84 16.62 -6.26
C LEU A 17 8.49 17.22 -6.67
N GLU A 18 8.00 16.92 -7.88
CA GLU A 18 6.65 17.31 -8.33
C GLU A 18 5.54 16.79 -7.38
N ARG A 19 5.75 15.64 -6.72
CA ARG A 19 4.80 15.12 -5.72
C ARG A 19 4.87 15.87 -4.40
N ALA A 20 6.05 16.34 -4.03
CA ALA A 20 6.26 17.14 -2.83
C ALA A 20 5.70 18.55 -3.02
N GLU A 21 6.04 19.22 -4.13
CA GLU A 21 5.54 20.55 -4.51
C GLU A 21 4.01 20.62 -4.63
N ALA A 22 3.36 19.48 -4.92
CA ALA A 22 1.92 19.40 -5.02
C ALA A 22 1.19 19.46 -3.67
N ILE A 23 1.91 19.57 -2.54
CA ILE A 23 1.37 19.67 -1.19
C ILE A 23 1.63 21.08 -0.64
N ASP A 24 0.56 21.81 -0.34
CA ASP A 24 0.64 23.09 0.36
C ASP A 24 0.73 22.85 1.87
N LEU A 25 1.92 23.05 2.45
CA LEU A 25 2.18 22.82 3.87
C LEU A 25 1.35 23.73 4.79
N GLU A 26 1.17 25.00 4.44
CA GLU A 26 0.37 25.92 5.28
C GLU A 26 -1.12 25.55 5.26
N TRP A 27 -1.62 25.09 4.11
CA TRP A 27 -2.96 24.53 4.04
C TRP A 27 -3.09 23.26 4.88
N VAL A 28 -2.15 22.30 4.78
CA VAL A 28 -2.17 21.07 5.61
C VAL A 28 -2.12 21.42 7.09
N LYS A 29 -1.30 22.39 7.49
CA LYS A 29 -1.19 22.89 8.87
C LYS A 29 -2.51 23.45 9.40
N SER A 30 -3.28 24.13 8.55
CA SER A 30 -4.60 24.65 8.92
C SER A 30 -5.64 23.54 9.15
N LEU A 31 -5.40 22.33 8.60
CA LEU A 31 -6.31 21.19 8.71
C LEU A 31 -5.97 20.28 9.90
N ASP A 32 -4.70 19.88 10.03
CA ASP A 32 -4.25 18.95 11.07
C ASP A 32 -2.73 19.09 11.31
N ALA A 33 -2.35 19.36 12.56
CA ALA A 33 -0.95 19.56 12.95
C ALA A 33 -0.11 18.28 12.86
N SER A 34 -0.70 17.10 13.07
CA SER A 34 0.00 15.83 12.97
C SER A 34 0.27 15.47 11.51
N LEU A 35 -0.72 15.65 10.64
CA LEU A 35 -0.57 15.46 9.20
C LEU A 35 0.40 16.48 8.60
N HIS A 36 0.44 17.70 9.12
CA HIS A 36 1.46 18.69 8.75
C HIS A 36 2.87 18.20 9.09
N ALA A 37 3.11 17.74 10.32
CA ALA A 37 4.42 17.19 10.69
C ALA A 37 4.80 15.98 9.81
N TYR A 38 3.82 15.18 9.41
CA TYR A 38 4.06 14.08 8.47
C TYR A 38 4.45 14.57 7.07
N ALA A 39 3.71 15.55 6.55
CA ALA A 39 3.97 16.17 5.25
C ALA A 39 5.36 16.83 5.24
N GLU A 40 5.69 17.62 6.25
CA GLU A 40 6.98 18.29 6.41
C GLU A 40 8.13 17.29 6.43
N LEU A 41 8.01 16.19 7.18
CA LEU A 41 9.01 15.12 7.19
C LEU A 41 9.19 14.51 5.79
N ALA A 42 8.10 14.12 5.13
CA ALA A 42 8.16 13.43 3.84
C ALA A 42 8.67 14.35 2.71
N ILE A 43 8.25 15.62 2.70
CA ILE A 43 8.69 16.64 1.74
C ILE A 43 10.16 16.96 1.97
N GLY A 44 10.56 17.23 3.22
CA GLY A 44 11.96 17.50 3.55
C GLY A 44 12.89 16.35 3.16
N GLN A 45 12.45 15.09 3.31
CA GLN A 45 13.22 13.93 2.83
C GLN A 45 13.37 13.91 1.30
N ALA A 46 12.32 14.22 0.56
CA ALA A 46 12.39 14.33 -0.90
C ALA A 46 13.32 15.47 -1.33
N GLU A 47 13.18 16.66 -0.76
CA GLU A 47 13.95 17.87 -1.10
C GLU A 47 15.42 17.81 -0.69
N GLN A 48 15.74 17.07 0.38
CA GLN A 48 17.11 16.93 0.87
C GLN A 48 17.79 15.66 0.33
N GLY A 49 17.09 14.85 -0.47
CA GLY A 49 17.63 13.58 -0.95
C GLY A 49 17.91 12.57 0.16
N ILE A 50 17.15 12.63 1.26
CA ILE A 50 17.26 11.71 2.39
C ILE A 50 16.28 10.54 2.17
N GLN A 51 16.76 9.30 2.38
CA GLN A 51 15.89 8.13 2.28
C GLN A 51 14.91 8.07 3.49
N PRO A 52 13.70 7.53 3.31
CA PRO A 52 12.82 7.17 4.41
C PRO A 52 13.53 6.28 5.44
N GLY A 53 13.17 6.50 6.71
CA GLY A 53 13.76 5.76 7.83
C GLY A 53 12.73 5.33 8.86
N ARG A 54 13.22 5.08 10.08
CA ARG A 54 12.40 4.71 11.23
C ARG A 54 11.31 5.74 11.53
N ASP A 55 11.65 7.02 11.51
CA ASP A 55 10.69 8.09 11.83
C ASP A 55 9.62 8.25 10.75
N THR A 56 9.99 8.07 9.46
CA THR A 56 9.00 8.00 8.38
C THR A 56 8.03 6.84 8.61
N THR A 57 8.55 5.65 8.92
CA THR A 57 7.71 4.47 9.20
C THR A 57 6.79 4.70 10.41
N ARG A 58 7.27 5.39 11.45
CA ARG A 58 6.41 5.76 12.59
C ARG A 58 5.27 6.68 12.17
N MET A 59 5.54 7.64 11.29
CA MET A 59 4.51 8.54 10.77
C MET A 59 3.53 7.82 9.84
N ASP A 60 4.00 6.86 9.02
CA ASP A 60 3.13 5.98 8.23
C ASP A 60 2.14 5.24 9.13
N ILE A 61 2.62 4.65 10.22
CA ILE A 61 1.81 3.91 11.20
C ILE A 61 0.80 4.83 11.88
N LEU A 62 1.28 5.97 12.40
CA LEU A 62 0.46 6.94 13.11
C LEU A 62 -0.72 7.43 12.28
N HIS A 63 -0.49 7.67 10.98
CA HIS A 63 -1.50 8.21 10.08
C HIS A 63 -2.30 7.14 9.33
N MET A 64 -1.95 5.85 9.46
CA MET A 64 -2.64 4.78 8.74
C MET A 64 -4.17 4.79 8.95
N PRO A 65 -4.73 5.02 10.17
CA PRO A 65 -6.17 5.13 10.34
C PRO A 65 -6.81 6.22 9.47
N LEU A 66 -6.19 7.40 9.37
CA LEU A 66 -6.66 8.49 8.51
C LEU A 66 -6.58 8.13 7.03
N LEU A 67 -5.49 7.47 6.61
CA LEU A 67 -5.34 7.00 5.23
C LEU A 67 -6.42 5.98 4.87
N VAL A 68 -6.75 5.08 5.79
CA VAL A 68 -7.82 4.09 5.63
C VAL A 68 -9.18 4.75 5.51
N GLU A 69 -9.54 5.68 6.40
CA GLU A 69 -10.80 6.43 6.32
C GLU A 69 -10.95 7.14 4.96
N MET A 70 -9.89 7.83 4.55
CA MET A 70 -9.85 8.56 3.29
C MET A 70 -9.98 7.62 2.07
N GLU A 71 -9.24 6.52 2.04
CA GLU A 71 -9.27 5.59 0.90
C GLU A 71 -10.61 4.85 0.81
N ASN A 72 -11.27 4.54 1.93
CA ASN A 72 -12.63 4.03 1.98
C ASN A 72 -13.66 5.03 1.44
N ALA A 73 -13.59 6.31 1.84
CA ALA A 73 -14.47 7.35 1.32
C ALA A 73 -14.33 7.52 -0.20
N ARG A 74 -13.11 7.37 -0.72
CA ARG A 74 -12.82 7.45 -2.16
C ARG A 74 -13.23 6.21 -2.96
N ARG A 75 -13.43 5.07 -2.30
CA ARG A 75 -13.69 3.77 -2.96
C ARG A 75 -14.79 3.03 -2.21
N PRO A 76 -16.06 3.28 -2.56
CA PRO A 76 -17.17 2.48 -2.08
C PRO A 76 -16.90 0.98 -2.29
N GLY A 77 -17.12 0.17 -1.26
CA GLY A 77 -16.87 -1.27 -1.29
C GLY A 77 -15.44 -1.71 -1.01
N LEU A 78 -14.50 -0.78 -0.74
CA LEU A 78 -13.13 -1.14 -0.39
C LEU A 78 -13.08 -1.92 0.93
N HIS A 79 -13.81 -1.45 1.96
CA HIS A 79 -13.85 -2.03 3.31
C HIS A 79 -12.45 -2.29 3.87
N LEU A 80 -11.60 -1.25 3.81
CA LEU A 80 -10.24 -1.28 4.33
C LEU A 80 -10.22 -1.00 5.84
N HIS A 81 -9.40 -1.74 6.57
CA HIS A 81 -9.15 -1.58 8.00
C HIS A 81 -7.64 -1.56 8.28
N ALA A 82 -7.25 -0.88 9.35
CA ALA A 82 -5.88 -0.92 9.87
C ALA A 82 -5.89 -1.55 11.26
N PHE A 83 -4.97 -2.49 11.50
CA PHE A 83 -4.85 -3.16 12.79
C PHE A 83 -3.42 -3.03 13.32
N ALA A 84 -3.31 -2.61 14.59
CA ALA A 84 -2.03 -2.43 15.28
C ALA A 84 -1.35 -3.75 15.69
N SER A 85 -2.00 -4.91 15.49
CA SER A 85 -1.42 -6.22 15.74
C SER A 85 -2.21 -7.35 15.07
N VAL A 86 -1.55 -8.50 14.88
CA VAL A 86 -2.20 -9.74 14.41
C VAL A 86 -3.35 -10.20 15.32
N PRO A 87 -3.22 -10.23 16.66
CA PRO A 87 -4.35 -10.61 17.53
C PRO A 87 -5.58 -9.72 17.40
N LEU A 88 -5.39 -8.39 17.28
CA LEU A 88 -6.50 -7.45 17.08
C LEU A 88 -7.18 -7.67 15.72
N CYS A 89 -6.38 -7.94 14.68
CA CYS A 89 -6.93 -8.30 13.37
C CYS A 89 -7.75 -9.59 13.45
N ILE A 90 -7.22 -10.66 14.05
CA ILE A 90 -7.93 -11.94 14.20
C ILE A 90 -9.24 -11.77 14.97
N ALA A 91 -9.25 -10.98 16.06
CA ALA A 91 -10.48 -10.71 16.81
C ALA A 91 -11.55 -10.05 15.92
N ALA A 92 -11.20 -8.97 15.22
CA ALA A 92 -12.13 -8.28 14.33
C ALA A 92 -12.62 -9.16 13.17
N LEU A 93 -11.74 -10.00 12.61
CA LEU A 93 -12.09 -10.96 11.57
C LEU A 93 -13.09 -12.03 12.09
N ARG A 94 -12.98 -12.45 13.35
CA ARG A 94 -13.94 -13.38 13.98
C ARG A 94 -15.30 -12.72 14.18
N ASP A 95 -15.31 -11.51 14.73
CA ASP A 95 -16.55 -10.75 14.95
C ASP A 95 -17.28 -10.53 13.62
N HIS A 96 -16.55 -10.17 12.56
CA HIS A 96 -17.11 -9.99 11.23
C HIS A 96 -17.59 -11.29 10.60
N ALA A 97 -16.85 -12.39 10.77
CA ALA A 97 -17.27 -13.71 10.30
C ALA A 97 -18.55 -14.18 11.01
N GLU A 98 -18.69 -13.94 12.31
CA GLU A 98 -19.88 -14.28 13.08
C GLU A 98 -21.08 -13.45 12.63
N ALA A 99 -20.93 -12.13 12.49
CA ALA A 99 -21.99 -11.26 11.98
C ALA A 99 -22.47 -11.70 10.58
N ALA A 100 -21.54 -12.00 9.67
CA ALA A 100 -21.88 -12.47 8.32
C ALA A 100 -22.70 -13.79 8.32
N ARG A 101 -22.47 -14.68 9.30
CA ARG A 101 -23.26 -15.91 9.47
C ARG A 101 -24.65 -15.61 10.04
N GLN A 102 -24.73 -14.78 11.07
CA GLN A 102 -25.99 -14.47 11.76
C GLN A 102 -26.97 -13.72 10.86
N GLU A 103 -26.47 -12.82 10.02
CA GLU A 103 -27.30 -12.00 9.12
C GLU A 103 -27.77 -12.75 7.87
N GLY A 104 -27.24 -13.96 7.60
CA GLY A 104 -27.53 -14.71 6.37
C GLY A 104 -27.23 -13.92 5.09
N ALA A 105 -26.32 -12.94 5.20
CA ALA A 105 -26.10 -11.91 4.19
C ALA A 105 -25.29 -12.44 3.00
N ALA A 106 -25.31 -11.71 1.88
CA ALA A 106 -24.42 -12.00 0.75
C ALA A 106 -22.94 -11.99 1.18
N PRO A 107 -22.05 -12.70 0.46
CA PRO A 107 -20.62 -12.68 0.76
C PRO A 107 -20.08 -11.26 0.90
N THR A 108 -19.34 -11.01 1.97
CA THR A 108 -18.72 -9.70 2.24
C THR A 108 -17.21 -9.79 2.13
N SER A 109 -16.55 -8.65 1.92
CA SER A 109 -15.10 -8.57 1.81
C SER A 109 -14.54 -7.52 2.74
N MET A 110 -13.34 -7.77 3.25
CA MET A 110 -12.57 -6.85 4.08
C MET A 110 -11.13 -6.83 3.57
N ARG A 111 -10.49 -5.66 3.55
CA ARG A 111 -9.04 -5.54 3.36
C ARG A 111 -8.40 -5.02 4.63
N CYS A 112 -7.18 -5.45 4.90
CA CYS A 112 -6.48 -5.08 6.12
C CYS A 112 -5.05 -4.67 5.82
N VAL A 113 -4.58 -3.58 6.43
CA VAL A 113 -3.17 -3.33 6.69
C VAL A 113 -2.91 -3.70 8.15
N VAL A 114 -2.01 -4.66 8.38
CA VAL A 114 -1.84 -5.25 9.71
C VAL A 114 -0.38 -5.12 10.13
N GLN A 115 -0.15 -4.59 11.33
CA GLN A 115 1.16 -4.61 11.96
C GLN A 115 1.43 -6.02 12.54
N ALA A 116 2.60 -6.60 12.25
CA ALA A 116 2.93 -7.97 12.67
C ALA A 116 3.01 -8.14 14.20
N GLY A 117 3.31 -7.06 14.93
CA GLY A 117 3.31 -7.04 16.39
C GLY A 117 3.50 -5.63 16.93
N LYS A 118 3.10 -5.40 18.18
CA LYS A 118 3.07 -4.06 18.82
C LYS A 118 4.41 -3.31 18.72
N ASP A 119 5.52 -4.04 18.86
CA ASP A 119 6.88 -3.48 18.84
C ASP A 119 7.66 -3.85 17.56
N VAL A 120 6.98 -4.44 16.57
CA VAL A 120 7.57 -4.84 15.29
C VAL A 120 7.13 -3.85 14.23
N MET A 121 8.09 -3.19 13.57
CA MET A 121 7.83 -2.26 12.46
C MET A 121 7.70 -3.02 11.13
N HIS A 122 6.91 -4.09 11.12
CA HIS A 122 6.56 -4.86 9.92
C HIS A 122 5.06 -4.81 9.70
N HIS A 123 4.66 -4.57 8.46
CA HIS A 123 3.26 -4.57 8.05
C HIS A 123 3.08 -5.47 6.85
N PHE A 124 1.90 -6.06 6.78
CA PHE A 124 1.46 -6.85 5.65
C PHE A 124 0.02 -6.51 5.28
N ALA A 125 -0.40 -6.99 4.11
CA ALA A 125 -1.74 -6.77 3.59
C ALA A 125 -2.56 -8.06 3.55
N LEU A 126 -3.84 -7.96 3.91
CA LEU A 126 -4.82 -9.03 3.74
C LEU A 126 -5.96 -8.56 2.83
N ASP A 127 -6.40 -9.43 1.92
CA ASP A 127 -7.75 -9.42 1.34
C ASP A 127 -8.51 -10.62 1.90
N VAL A 128 -9.70 -10.39 2.44
CA VAL A 128 -10.48 -11.39 3.16
C VAL A 128 -11.88 -11.45 2.57
N ARG A 129 -12.39 -12.68 2.42
CA ARG A 129 -13.77 -12.95 2.04
C ARG A 129 -14.48 -13.75 3.11
N PHE A 130 -15.67 -13.29 3.44
CA PHE A 130 -16.59 -13.97 4.34
C PHE A 130 -17.77 -14.50 3.55
N THR A 131 -18.16 -15.73 3.88
CA THR A 131 -19.32 -16.42 3.31
C THR A 131 -20.14 -16.96 4.47
N PRO A 132 -21.49 -16.90 4.43
CA PRO A 132 -22.31 -17.40 5.53
C PRO A 132 -22.08 -18.88 5.84
N ASP A 133 -21.88 -19.71 4.81
CA ASP A 133 -21.90 -21.16 4.97
C ASP A 133 -20.52 -21.81 4.93
N ALA A 134 -19.44 -21.02 4.86
CA ALA A 134 -18.08 -21.56 4.79
C ALA A 134 -17.07 -20.72 5.59
N PRO A 135 -15.96 -21.33 6.04
CA PRO A 135 -14.85 -20.60 6.63
C PRO A 135 -14.37 -19.45 5.73
N PRO A 136 -13.85 -18.35 6.31
CA PRO A 136 -13.32 -17.26 5.52
C PRO A 136 -12.17 -17.72 4.62
N SER A 137 -11.92 -16.96 3.56
CA SER A 137 -10.72 -17.12 2.73
C SER A 137 -9.87 -15.86 2.78
N PHE A 138 -8.56 -16.05 2.80
CA PHE A 138 -7.56 -15.03 3.01
C PHE A 138 -6.56 -15.03 1.86
N ILE A 139 -6.23 -13.85 1.36
CA ILE A 139 -5.05 -13.62 0.52
C ILE A 139 -4.12 -12.70 1.30
N HIS A 140 -2.97 -13.22 1.67
CA HIS A 140 -1.91 -12.49 2.36
C HIS A 140 -0.87 -12.02 1.35
N TYR A 141 -0.68 -10.72 1.24
CA TYR A 141 0.37 -10.11 0.44
C TYR A 141 1.57 -9.72 1.31
N GLU A 142 2.72 -10.32 1.03
CA GLU A 142 4.00 -10.01 1.69
C GLU A 142 4.91 -9.25 0.70
N PRO A 143 5.07 -7.92 0.86
CA PRO A 143 5.88 -7.10 -0.04
C PRO A 143 7.39 -7.24 0.19
N ALA A 144 7.82 -7.72 1.36
CA ALA A 144 9.23 -7.75 1.73
C ALA A 144 10.02 -8.80 0.93
N ALA A 145 11.34 -8.61 0.84
CA ALA A 145 12.24 -9.56 0.20
C ALA A 145 12.16 -10.97 0.82
N SER A 146 11.98 -11.05 2.15
CA SER A 146 11.88 -12.33 2.86
C SER A 146 10.43 -12.83 2.92
N ARG A 147 10.23 -14.09 2.54
CA ARG A 147 8.93 -14.79 2.62
C ARG A 147 8.60 -15.28 4.03
N ALA A 148 9.61 -15.46 4.89
CA ALA A 148 9.46 -16.17 6.16
C ALA A 148 8.46 -15.50 7.14
N PRO A 149 8.47 -14.16 7.34
CA PRO A 149 7.45 -13.51 8.17
C PRO A 149 6.03 -13.76 7.64
N GLY A 150 5.88 -13.69 6.31
CA GLY A 150 4.64 -13.94 5.60
C GLY A 150 4.07 -15.34 5.87
N GLN A 151 4.94 -16.35 5.91
CA GLN A 151 4.56 -17.74 6.18
C GLN A 151 4.04 -17.93 7.60
N VAL A 152 4.75 -17.44 8.62
CA VAL A 152 4.34 -17.58 10.03
C VAL A 152 2.97 -16.95 10.29
N ILE A 153 2.72 -15.77 9.71
CA ILE A 153 1.43 -15.08 9.82
C ILE A 153 0.33 -15.89 9.12
N SER A 154 0.61 -16.48 7.96
CA SER A 154 -0.35 -17.29 7.21
C SER A 154 -0.73 -18.56 7.98
N GLU A 155 0.24 -19.21 8.62
CA GLU A 155 0.02 -20.35 9.52
C GLU A 155 -0.82 -19.94 10.73
N THR A 156 -0.51 -18.79 11.34
CA THR A 156 -1.30 -18.23 12.47
C THR A 156 -2.76 -17.98 12.07
N LEU A 157 -3.02 -17.47 10.85
CA LEU A 157 -4.38 -17.28 10.34
C LEU A 157 -5.09 -18.62 10.12
N ALA A 158 -4.41 -19.62 9.57
CA ALA A 158 -4.97 -20.95 9.36
C ALA A 158 -5.34 -21.64 10.69
N GLU A 159 -4.51 -21.48 11.73
CA GLU A 159 -4.79 -21.96 13.08
C GLU A 159 -5.97 -21.22 13.72
N ALA A 160 -6.03 -19.89 13.55
CA ALA A 160 -7.08 -19.06 14.13
C ALA A 160 -8.46 -19.28 13.49
N PHE A 161 -8.51 -19.75 12.24
CA PHE A 161 -9.70 -20.02 11.45
C PHE A 161 -9.66 -21.43 10.85
N PRO A 162 -9.99 -22.49 11.61
CA PRO A 162 -9.97 -23.86 11.10
C PRO A 162 -10.82 -24.04 9.84
N GLY A 163 -10.23 -24.64 8.81
CA GLY A 163 -10.88 -24.84 7.50
C GLY A 163 -10.84 -23.64 6.57
N ALA A 164 -10.27 -22.50 6.99
CA ALA A 164 -10.05 -21.37 6.11
C ALA A 164 -9.04 -21.68 5.00
N ARG A 165 -9.24 -21.06 3.84
CA ARG A 165 -8.23 -21.06 2.76
C ARG A 165 -7.33 -19.86 2.95
N VAL A 166 -6.03 -20.10 3.08
CA VAL A 166 -5.03 -19.04 3.21
C VAL A 166 -4.06 -19.13 2.03
N ALA A 167 -4.05 -18.09 1.21
CA ALA A 167 -3.14 -17.93 0.08
C ALA A 167 -2.05 -16.90 0.44
N LEU A 168 -0.78 -17.30 0.39
CA LEU A 168 0.35 -16.37 0.55
C LEU A 168 0.88 -15.94 -0.82
N VAL A 169 0.70 -14.67 -1.14
CA VAL A 169 1.29 -13.98 -2.29
C VAL A 169 2.58 -13.31 -1.84
N HIS A 170 3.72 -13.94 -2.12
CA HIS A 170 5.02 -13.30 -1.91
C HIS A 170 5.36 -12.42 -3.11
N ASN A 171 5.42 -11.10 -2.90
CA ASN A 171 5.72 -10.13 -3.93
C ASN A 171 6.92 -9.27 -3.50
N PRO A 172 8.18 -9.72 -3.70
CA PRO A 172 9.37 -9.07 -3.15
C PRO A 172 9.70 -7.76 -3.89
N VAL A 173 8.88 -6.74 -3.73
CA VAL A 173 9.02 -5.40 -4.34
C VAL A 173 9.67 -4.39 -3.39
N GLN A 174 9.64 -4.67 -2.09
CA GLN A 174 10.23 -3.86 -1.04
C GLN A 174 11.61 -4.40 -0.65
N PHE A 175 12.64 -3.59 -0.86
CA PHE A 175 14.02 -3.84 -0.40
C PHE A 175 14.47 -2.92 0.74
N SER A 176 13.71 -1.86 1.05
CA SER A 176 13.98 -1.08 2.25
C SER A 176 13.50 -1.85 3.49
N GLN A 177 14.14 -1.59 4.63
CA GLN A 177 13.64 -2.02 5.95
C GLN A 177 12.44 -1.18 6.40
N TRP A 178 12.09 -0.16 5.62
CA TRP A 178 11.09 0.86 5.89
C TRP A 178 9.97 0.74 4.84
N ASP A 179 8.94 1.58 4.88
CA ASP A 179 7.86 1.61 3.88
C ASP A 179 6.89 0.41 3.85
N CYS A 180 7.05 -0.62 4.70
CA CYS A 180 6.17 -1.80 4.73
C CYS A 180 4.69 -1.44 4.88
N ALA A 181 4.37 -0.41 5.66
CA ALA A 181 3.02 0.11 5.82
C ALA A 181 2.46 0.66 4.51
N MET A 182 3.26 1.42 3.75
CA MET A 182 2.85 1.99 2.47
C MET A 182 2.76 0.95 1.37
N PHE A 183 3.67 -0.02 1.32
CA PHE A 183 3.56 -1.16 0.40
C PHE A 183 2.32 -1.99 0.70
N SER A 184 2.03 -2.26 1.98
CA SER A 184 0.82 -2.98 2.38
C SER A 184 -0.44 -2.22 1.96
N LEU A 185 -0.47 -0.90 2.18
CA LEU A 185 -1.56 -0.05 1.72
C LEU A 185 -1.71 -0.09 0.18
N ASP A 186 -0.62 -0.07 -0.59
CA ASP A 186 -0.72 -0.23 -2.04
C ASP A 186 -1.27 -1.61 -2.44
N HIS A 187 -0.80 -2.70 -1.81
CA HIS A 187 -1.24 -4.06 -2.12
C HIS A 187 -2.75 -4.25 -1.91
N VAL A 188 -3.32 -3.77 -0.80
CA VAL A 188 -4.78 -3.85 -0.59
C VAL A 188 -5.55 -3.03 -1.63
N LEU A 189 -5.02 -1.87 -2.03
CA LEU A 189 -5.66 -1.04 -3.06
C LEU A 189 -5.58 -1.67 -4.44
N GLN A 190 -4.45 -2.31 -4.79
CA GLN A 190 -4.33 -3.05 -6.05
C GLN A 190 -5.20 -4.31 -6.02
N SER A 191 -5.25 -5.05 -4.92
CA SER A 191 -6.11 -6.22 -4.78
C SER A 191 -7.57 -5.86 -5.04
N PHE A 192 -8.09 -4.79 -4.41
CA PHE A 192 -9.43 -4.31 -4.68
C PHE A 192 -9.63 -3.88 -6.14
N LYS A 193 -8.65 -3.18 -6.73
CA LYS A 193 -8.73 -2.68 -8.11
C LYS A 193 -8.71 -3.81 -9.15
N THR A 194 -8.02 -4.91 -8.86
CA THR A 194 -7.84 -6.03 -9.79
C THR A 194 -8.62 -7.28 -9.37
N ARG A 195 -9.54 -7.14 -8.42
CA ARG A 195 -10.22 -8.26 -7.75
C ARG A 195 -10.81 -9.27 -8.73
N GLU A 196 -11.54 -8.82 -9.74
CA GLU A 196 -12.26 -9.69 -10.69
C GLU A 196 -11.32 -10.64 -11.44
N ARG A 197 -10.10 -10.19 -11.75
CA ARG A 197 -9.12 -10.98 -12.52
C ARG A 197 -8.04 -11.66 -11.67
N TYR A 198 -8.00 -11.39 -10.36
CA TYR A 198 -6.95 -11.93 -9.49
C TYR A 198 -7.47 -12.42 -8.15
N ALA A 199 -7.98 -11.53 -7.29
CA ALA A 199 -8.40 -11.91 -5.95
C ALA A 199 -9.65 -12.81 -5.95
N ASP A 200 -10.64 -12.52 -6.80
CA ASP A 200 -11.91 -13.24 -6.83
C ASP A 200 -11.74 -14.72 -7.22
N PRO A 201 -10.98 -15.10 -8.27
CA PRO A 201 -10.69 -16.51 -8.55
C PRO A 201 -9.98 -17.24 -7.41
N ILE A 202 -9.03 -16.59 -6.73
CA ILE A 202 -8.31 -17.19 -5.59
C ILE A 202 -9.29 -17.41 -4.43
N HIS A 203 -10.09 -16.40 -4.09
CA HIS A 203 -11.14 -16.53 -3.07
C HIS A 203 -12.23 -17.51 -3.47
N ALA A 204 -12.51 -17.74 -4.75
CA ALA A 204 -13.45 -18.76 -5.21
C ALA A 204 -12.83 -20.18 -5.16
N GLY A 205 -11.50 -20.29 -5.06
CA GLY A 205 -10.78 -21.56 -5.15
C GLY A 205 -10.68 -22.08 -6.58
N ALA A 206 -10.94 -21.21 -7.55
CA ALA A 206 -10.83 -21.50 -8.98
C ALA A 206 -9.37 -21.43 -9.49
N ALA A 207 -8.47 -20.81 -8.71
CA ALA A 207 -7.05 -20.73 -9.02
C ALA A 207 -6.20 -20.61 -7.75
N SER A 208 -4.98 -21.15 -7.78
CA SER A 208 -3.94 -20.83 -6.80
C SER A 208 -3.28 -19.48 -7.15
N PRO A 209 -2.73 -18.73 -6.18
CA PRO A 209 -1.86 -17.59 -6.48
C PRO A 209 -0.74 -17.90 -7.47
N ASP A 210 -0.21 -19.13 -7.44
CA ASP A 210 0.89 -19.57 -8.30
C ASP A 210 0.43 -19.82 -9.76
N ASP A 211 -0.87 -20.04 -9.98
CA ASP A 211 -1.45 -20.23 -11.32
C ASP A 211 -1.72 -18.89 -12.03
N LEU A 212 -1.74 -17.79 -11.28
CA LEU A 212 -2.10 -16.46 -11.78
C LEU A 212 -0.89 -15.53 -11.76
N ALA A 213 -0.59 -14.93 -12.91
CA ALA A 213 0.36 -13.84 -12.96
C ALA A 213 -0.15 -12.67 -12.11
N LEU A 214 0.64 -12.26 -11.10
CA LEU A 214 0.30 -11.10 -10.28
C LEU A 214 0.17 -9.86 -11.19
N PRO A 215 -0.92 -9.09 -11.12
CA PRO A 215 -1.15 -7.97 -12.02
C PRO A 215 -0.01 -6.94 -11.95
N VAL A 216 0.39 -6.40 -13.10
CA VAL A 216 1.48 -5.43 -13.22
C VAL A 216 1.35 -4.23 -12.27
N GLU A 217 0.12 -3.86 -11.89
CA GLU A 217 -0.12 -2.77 -10.96
C GLU A 217 0.54 -2.96 -9.58
N PHE A 218 0.74 -4.20 -9.11
CA PHE A 218 1.44 -4.52 -7.86
C PHE A 218 2.95 -4.22 -7.89
N PHE A 219 3.52 -3.96 -9.08
CA PHE A 219 4.95 -3.73 -9.28
C PHE A 219 5.30 -2.25 -9.45
N LYS A 220 4.31 -1.36 -9.52
CA LYS A 220 4.49 0.09 -9.73
C LYS A 220 5.46 0.78 -8.79
N HIS A 221 5.58 0.24 -7.58
CA HIS A 221 6.35 0.82 -6.50
C HIS A 221 7.61 -0.01 -6.20
N MET A 222 7.94 -1.01 -7.03
CA MET A 222 9.10 -1.85 -6.81
C MET A 222 10.41 -1.05 -6.79
N HIS A 223 11.29 -1.39 -5.85
CA HIS A 223 12.58 -0.72 -5.68
C HIS A 223 13.60 -1.11 -6.76
N SER A 224 13.55 -2.36 -7.20
CA SER A 224 14.59 -2.96 -8.04
C SER A 224 14.35 -2.72 -9.54
N LYS A 225 15.28 -1.98 -10.16
CA LYS A 225 15.37 -1.89 -11.63
C LYS A 225 15.65 -3.25 -12.26
N GLN A 226 16.58 -4.01 -11.69
CA GLN A 226 16.95 -5.31 -12.22
C GLN A 226 15.74 -6.25 -12.23
N GLN A 227 14.98 -6.30 -11.13
CA GLN A 227 13.77 -7.12 -11.08
C GLN A 227 12.75 -6.68 -12.13
N MET A 228 12.56 -5.37 -12.34
CA MET A 228 11.71 -4.85 -13.42
C MET A 228 12.19 -5.31 -14.80
N GLU A 229 13.49 -5.27 -15.09
CA GLU A 229 14.05 -5.64 -16.40
C GLU A 229 13.83 -7.12 -16.76
N HIS A 230 13.73 -8.00 -15.76
CA HIS A 230 13.46 -9.42 -15.97
C HIS A 230 11.96 -9.75 -16.08
N ARG A 231 11.07 -8.76 -15.96
CA ARG A 231 9.62 -8.99 -16.05
C ARG A 231 9.16 -9.05 -17.51
N PRO A 232 8.34 -10.03 -17.89
CA PRO A 232 7.76 -10.10 -19.23
C PRO A 232 6.76 -8.97 -19.51
N ASP A 233 6.17 -8.38 -18.48
CA ASP A 233 5.17 -7.30 -18.55
C ASP A 233 5.77 -5.91 -18.19
N ALA A 234 7.09 -5.73 -18.26
CA ALA A 234 7.76 -4.47 -17.96
C ALA A 234 7.25 -3.28 -18.80
N ASP A 235 6.78 -3.54 -20.02
CA ASP A 235 6.25 -2.52 -20.93
C ASP A 235 4.71 -2.43 -20.89
N ALA A 236 4.05 -3.12 -19.95
CA ALA A 236 2.62 -3.00 -19.75
C ALA A 236 2.26 -1.67 -19.05
N ILE A 237 1.11 -1.10 -19.44
CA ILE A 237 0.62 0.17 -18.88
C ILE A 237 0.12 -0.02 -17.45
N VAL A 238 0.65 0.79 -16.54
CA VAL A 238 0.33 0.72 -15.12
C VAL A 238 -0.64 1.84 -14.68
N THR A 239 -0.75 2.94 -15.44
CA THR A 239 -1.66 4.05 -15.13
C THR A 239 -3.14 3.72 -15.33
N LYS A 240 -4.02 4.55 -14.76
CA LYS A 240 -5.47 4.48 -15.06
C LYS A 240 -5.76 4.83 -16.52
N VAL A 241 -5.08 5.88 -17.02
CA VAL A 241 -5.13 6.25 -18.42
C VAL A 241 -4.33 5.22 -19.22
N ARG A 242 -4.98 4.59 -20.20
CA ARG A 242 -4.42 3.47 -20.97
C ARG A 242 -3.77 3.91 -22.29
N THR A 243 -4.05 5.13 -22.76
CA THR A 243 -3.57 5.67 -24.05
C THR A 243 -3.13 7.13 -23.94
N GLY A 244 -2.32 7.60 -24.90
CA GLY A 244 -1.85 8.99 -24.96
C GLY A 244 -0.71 9.30 -23.99
N ALA A 245 -0.34 10.58 -23.89
CA ALA A 245 0.85 11.04 -23.15
C ALA A 245 0.81 10.76 -21.63
N ALA A 246 -0.37 10.52 -21.06
CA ALA A 246 -0.55 10.19 -19.66
C ALA A 246 -0.51 8.67 -19.38
N ALA A 247 -0.39 7.83 -20.43
CA ALA A 247 -0.18 6.40 -20.28
C ALA A 247 1.29 6.11 -19.98
N GLU A 248 1.53 5.38 -18.91
CA GLU A 248 2.89 5.05 -18.47
C GLU A 248 3.04 3.54 -18.29
N THR A 249 4.15 3.01 -18.77
CA THR A 249 4.56 1.61 -18.58
C THR A 249 5.22 1.40 -17.21
N LEU A 250 5.30 0.16 -16.75
CA LEU A 250 6.05 -0.18 -15.53
C LEU A 250 7.51 0.27 -15.64
N ARG A 251 8.16 -0.01 -16.77
CA ARG A 251 9.55 0.39 -17.06
C ARG A 251 9.74 1.89 -16.95
N GLN A 252 8.91 2.67 -17.64
CA GLN A 252 8.97 4.13 -17.61
C GLN A 252 8.83 4.63 -16.17
N ARG A 253 7.84 4.11 -15.43
CA ARG A 253 7.62 4.47 -14.03
C ARG A 253 8.84 4.23 -13.14
N VAL A 254 9.43 3.03 -13.22
CA VAL A 254 10.57 2.65 -12.38
C VAL A 254 11.80 3.49 -12.69
N LEU A 255 12.01 3.85 -13.97
CA LEU A 255 13.12 4.70 -14.40
C LEU A 255 12.89 6.18 -14.03
N ASP A 256 11.68 6.70 -14.17
CA ASP A 256 11.34 8.09 -13.84
C ASP A 256 11.39 8.38 -12.33
N TYR A 257 11.21 7.35 -11.51
CA TYR A 257 11.38 7.44 -10.06
C TYR A 257 12.76 6.98 -9.59
N ARG A 258 13.70 6.71 -10.49
CA ARG A 258 15.04 6.24 -10.12
C ARG A 258 15.80 7.35 -9.41
N ALA A 259 16.26 7.04 -8.20
CA ALA A 259 17.14 7.89 -7.41
C ALA A 259 18.46 7.17 -7.14
N THR A 260 19.51 7.94 -6.89
CA THR A 260 20.79 7.46 -6.37
C THR A 260 21.11 8.27 -5.12
N ARG A 261 20.77 7.74 -3.95
CA ARG A 261 20.96 8.41 -2.65
C ARG A 261 21.13 7.37 -1.55
N GLY A 262 21.75 7.72 -0.42
CA GLY A 262 22.01 6.80 0.68
C GLY A 262 22.89 5.62 0.24
N GLU A 263 22.46 4.39 0.52
CA GLU A 263 23.23 3.16 0.29
C GLU A 263 23.17 2.63 -1.16
N GLY A 264 22.41 3.26 -2.07
CA GLY A 264 22.38 2.80 -3.45
C GLY A 264 21.32 3.44 -4.35
N ALA A 265 21.14 2.82 -5.52
CA ALA A 265 20.17 3.27 -6.50
C ALA A 265 18.90 2.41 -6.47
N TYR A 266 17.74 3.05 -6.32
CA TYR A 266 16.44 2.40 -6.24
C TYR A 266 15.34 3.30 -6.82
N SER A 267 14.15 2.74 -7.06
CA SER A 267 12.97 3.53 -7.44
C SER A 267 12.28 4.08 -6.19
N THR A 268 12.12 5.39 -6.14
CA THR A 268 11.44 6.15 -5.07
C THR A 268 9.92 6.22 -5.24
N SER A 269 9.36 5.39 -6.13
CA SER A 269 7.94 5.42 -6.49
C SER A 269 7.01 5.20 -5.28
N ILE A 270 7.43 4.43 -4.27
CA ILE A 270 6.65 4.25 -3.03
C ILE A 270 6.61 5.53 -2.18
N GLU A 271 7.65 6.36 -2.24
CA GLU A 271 7.69 7.66 -1.56
C GLU A 271 6.78 8.66 -2.27
N GLY A 272 6.76 8.63 -3.60
CA GLY A 272 5.76 9.38 -4.37
C GLY A 272 4.33 8.94 -4.06
N PHE A 273 4.11 7.65 -3.76
CA PHE A 273 2.83 7.15 -3.28
C PHE A 273 2.50 7.69 -1.89
N ARG A 274 3.45 7.71 -0.96
CA ARG A 274 3.31 8.33 0.36
C ARG A 274 2.88 9.80 0.27
N LEU A 275 3.60 10.62 -0.50
CA LEU A 275 3.25 12.03 -0.71
C LEU A 275 1.84 12.18 -1.31
N GLN A 276 1.48 11.32 -2.26
CA GLN A 276 0.11 11.29 -2.80
C GLN A 276 -0.95 10.94 -1.73
N GLN A 277 -0.66 10.00 -0.82
CA GLN A 277 -1.59 9.63 0.26
C GLN A 277 -1.74 10.77 1.28
N ILE A 278 -0.64 11.44 1.65
CA ILE A 278 -0.65 12.62 2.53
C ILE A 278 -1.53 13.73 1.92
N ARG A 279 -1.31 14.07 0.64
CA ARG A 279 -2.12 15.07 -0.06
C ARG A 279 -3.61 14.72 -0.04
N ARG A 280 -3.94 13.47 -0.38
CA ARG A 280 -5.35 13.03 -0.41
C ARG A 280 -5.99 13.03 0.98
N ALA A 281 -5.21 12.73 2.02
CA ALA A 281 -5.68 12.82 3.40
C ALA A 281 -6.04 14.27 3.76
N ALA A 282 -5.22 15.24 3.37
CA ALA A 282 -5.54 16.66 3.53
C ALA A 282 -6.80 17.07 2.73
N GLU A 283 -6.90 16.64 1.46
CA GLU A 283 -8.11 16.86 0.64
C GLU A 283 -9.36 16.27 1.31
N TYR A 284 -9.24 15.08 1.90
CA TYR A 284 -10.34 14.43 2.64
C TYR A 284 -10.72 15.20 3.90
N LEU A 285 -9.75 15.63 4.72
CA LEU A 285 -10.01 16.43 5.92
C LEU A 285 -10.72 17.74 5.59
N ALA A 286 -10.36 18.40 4.49
CA ALA A 286 -11.02 19.62 4.03
C ALA A 286 -12.51 19.43 3.65
N THR A 287 -12.94 18.20 3.36
CA THR A 287 -14.35 17.89 3.10
C THR A 287 -15.15 17.59 4.37
N ARG A 288 -14.48 17.43 5.53
CA ARG A 288 -15.15 17.16 6.80
C ARG A 288 -15.55 18.48 7.46
N PRO A 289 -16.69 18.52 8.17
CA PRO A 289 -16.98 19.66 9.04
C PRO A 289 -15.86 19.81 10.08
N PRO A 290 -15.51 21.05 10.47
CA PRO A 290 -14.54 21.28 11.53
C PRO A 290 -14.98 20.55 12.80
N ARG A 291 -14.04 19.85 13.44
CA ARG A 291 -14.27 19.16 14.71
C ARG A 291 -14.29 20.15 15.87
#